data_AF-A0A4Q3AIY1-F1
#
_entry.id   AF-A0A4Q3AIY1-F1
#
_cell.length_a   1.000
_cell.length_b   1.000
_cell.length_c   1.000
_cell.angle_alpha   90.00
_cell.angle_beta   90.00
_cell.angle_gamma   90.00
#
_symmetry.space_group_name_H-M   'P 1'
#
loop_
_entity.id
_entity.type
_entity.pdbx_description
1 polymer ?
#
loop_
_entity_poly.entity_id
_entity_poly.type
_entity_poly.pdbx_seq_one_letter_code
_entity_poly.pdbx_strand_id
1 'polypeptide(L)'
;PWRLSLEEPSALLESKGVLLAKEVYRHSYPHCWRSKTPIIFRAVEQFFISLETLRGKALSEIDKVEWLPAWGRNRIYGTVEARPDWCISRQRTWGVPLPVFFDADNKAILSADVARKVADLVETQGTNIWFELSDEELAQKLGLPAGVKKCRDTLDVWIDSGCSHVAVLEKHPELHAPADLYLEATDQHRGWFQSSLMMSVAWRGKAPYKAVLTHGFVVDKDKKKISKSDAAKAGKPTDAAFFYNKYGADILRLWVSSVDWQSEVPFSEDLFKQVAEPYRRLRNTLRILLGNLDGFDPEMDRVAPSHLPLLDRWILEKLHAVVSECRKAYEQYEFRKVFNAVNQFCATDLSAIYIDATKDRMYCDAKNSVRRRASQTAMYDVFQALAKLLAPILAYTADEAWEHATFTDGSIHEQDFPEPDAAFASSEATAKVNRLLEIRRTVQTAIEEQIQAKVFNKNNEASVTLIVPEGEPVYDLLRDRQFATEFFIIADLDVSAGKVLSAKAEKTNYGMCPRCRRYEPLGKSGLCARCESVVQTVSHA
;
A
#
# COMPACT_ATOMS: atom_id res chain seq x y z
N PRO A 1 -15.13 1.01 47.50
CA PRO A 1 -16.12 2.00 47.01
C PRO A 1 -16.15 3.21 47.93
N TRP A 2 -15.64 4.35 47.47
CA TRP A 2 -15.81 5.63 48.17
C TRP A 2 -17.29 6.02 48.10
N ARG A 3 -18.10 5.54 49.05
CA ARG A 3 -19.37 6.17 49.35
C ARG A 3 -19.02 7.36 50.24
N LEU A 4 -18.96 8.56 49.66
CA LEU A 4 -19.23 9.74 50.47
C LEU A 4 -20.61 9.49 51.06
N SER A 5 -20.68 9.16 52.35
CA SER A 5 -21.96 8.91 52.99
C SER A 5 -22.73 10.22 52.98
N LEU A 6 -23.76 10.29 52.14
CA LEU A 6 -24.71 11.40 52.17
C LEU A 6 -25.63 11.29 53.39
N GLU A 7 -25.46 10.30 54.27
CA GLU A 7 -26.31 10.10 55.46
C GLU A 7 -26.22 11.27 56.42
N GLU A 8 -25.01 11.74 56.74
CA GLU A 8 -24.80 12.90 57.63
C GLU A 8 -25.38 14.19 57.04
N PRO A 9 -25.06 14.59 55.78
CA PRO A 9 -25.70 15.74 55.16
C PRO A 9 -27.22 15.61 55.06
N SER A 10 -27.75 14.42 54.72
CA SER A 10 -29.20 14.20 54.58
C SER A 10 -29.92 14.36 55.92
N ALA A 11 -29.39 13.77 57.00
CA ALA A 11 -29.95 13.88 58.34
C ALA A 11 -29.95 15.34 58.84
N LEU A 12 -28.91 16.11 58.52
CA LEU A 12 -28.86 17.54 58.83
C LEU A 12 -29.93 18.33 58.06
N LEU A 13 -30.12 18.05 56.77
CA LEU A 13 -31.15 18.70 55.96
C LEU A 13 -32.58 18.32 56.40
N GLU A 14 -32.79 17.07 56.81
CA GLU A 14 -34.05 16.55 57.34
C GLU A 14 -34.40 17.20 58.68
N SER A 15 -33.45 17.27 59.63
CA SER A 15 -33.67 17.94 60.93
C SER A 15 -33.96 19.44 60.81
N LYS A 16 -33.52 20.08 59.72
CA LYS A 16 -33.84 21.48 59.40
C LYS A 16 -35.15 21.66 58.60
N GLY A 17 -35.84 20.57 58.25
CA GLY A 17 -37.08 20.62 57.47
C GLY A 17 -36.91 21.12 56.03
N VAL A 18 -35.69 21.08 55.48
CA VAL A 18 -35.37 21.55 54.11
C VAL A 18 -35.09 20.41 53.13
N LEU A 19 -35.16 19.15 53.59
CA LEU A 19 -35.06 17.98 52.73
C LEU A 19 -36.38 17.77 51.97
N LEU A 20 -36.38 18.05 50.66
CA LEU A 20 -37.58 17.88 49.82
C LEU A 20 -37.83 16.43 49.42
N ALA A 21 -36.79 15.73 48.97
CA ALA A 21 -36.85 14.34 48.53
C ALA A 21 -35.47 13.68 48.60
N LYS A 22 -35.45 12.36 48.79
CA LYS A 22 -34.24 11.54 48.79
C LYS A 22 -34.51 10.28 47.98
N GLU A 23 -33.76 10.09 46.89
CA GLU A 23 -33.85 8.90 46.05
C GLU A 23 -32.47 8.40 45.65
N VAL A 24 -32.37 7.11 45.32
CA VAL A 24 -31.15 6.52 44.76
C VAL A 24 -31.22 6.63 43.24
N TYR A 25 -30.41 7.52 42.67
CA TYR A 25 -30.41 7.79 41.23
C TYR A 25 -29.28 7.06 40.49
N ARG A 26 -29.62 6.20 39.53
CA ARG A 26 -28.65 5.46 38.71
C ARG A 26 -28.43 6.17 37.38
N HIS A 27 -27.20 6.60 37.12
CA HIS A 27 -26.83 7.34 35.92
C HIS A 27 -25.38 7.05 35.49
N SER A 28 -25.01 7.48 34.30
CA SER A 28 -23.61 7.47 33.84
C SER A 28 -22.83 8.57 34.56
N TYR A 29 -21.68 8.22 35.15
CA TYR A 29 -20.83 9.16 35.87
C TYR A 29 -19.38 9.02 35.40
N PRO A 30 -18.61 10.11 35.27
CA PRO A 30 -17.24 10.02 34.79
C PRO A 30 -16.33 9.30 35.80
N HIS A 31 -15.47 8.43 35.28
CA HIS A 31 -14.48 7.68 36.06
C HIS A 31 -13.11 7.83 35.42
N CYS A 32 -12.05 7.79 36.23
CA CYS A 32 -10.69 7.73 35.75
C CYS A 32 -10.52 6.47 34.90
N TRP A 33 -10.14 6.63 33.63
CA TRP A 33 -10.03 5.50 32.70
C TRP A 33 -8.99 4.45 33.14
N ARG A 34 -7.99 4.83 33.95
CA ARG A 34 -6.94 3.94 34.47
C ARG A 34 -7.32 3.27 35.78
N SER A 35 -7.65 4.04 36.83
CA SER A 35 -7.96 3.50 38.16
C SER A 35 -9.41 3.04 38.31
N LYS A 36 -10.28 3.39 37.36
CA LYS A 36 -11.74 3.16 37.41
C LYS A 36 -12.42 3.78 38.63
N THR A 37 -11.78 4.75 39.28
CA THR A 37 -12.36 5.50 40.40
C THR A 37 -13.24 6.65 39.88
N PRO A 38 -14.37 6.97 40.54
CA PRO A 38 -15.16 8.17 40.20
C PRO A 38 -14.29 9.42 40.26
N ILE A 39 -14.54 10.39 39.38
CA ILE A 39 -13.85 11.68 39.40
C ILE A 39 -14.82 12.79 39.80
N ILE A 40 -14.29 13.85 40.43
CA ILE A 40 -15.04 15.06 40.76
C ILE A 40 -14.46 16.24 39.97
N PHE A 41 -15.29 17.24 39.72
CA PHE A 41 -14.84 18.52 39.17
C PHE A 41 -14.35 19.41 40.31
N ARG A 42 -13.13 19.92 40.19
CA ARG A 42 -12.52 20.86 41.14
C ARG A 42 -11.82 21.95 40.34
N ALA A 43 -12.07 23.21 40.68
CA ALA A 43 -11.32 24.32 40.14
C ALA A 43 -9.88 24.28 40.68
N VAL A 44 -8.91 24.34 39.78
CA VAL A 44 -7.48 24.38 40.06
C VAL A 44 -6.83 25.38 39.10
N GLU A 45 -5.76 26.03 39.54
CA GLU A 45 -4.97 26.91 38.69
C GLU A 45 -4.30 26.10 37.58
N GLN A 46 -4.41 26.58 36.34
CA GLN A 46 -3.85 25.95 35.14
C GLN A 46 -3.47 27.04 34.14
N PHE A 47 -2.53 26.72 33.25
CA PHE A 47 -2.12 27.54 32.13
C PHE A 47 -2.85 27.14 30.86
N PHE A 48 -3.27 28.13 30.09
CA PHE A 48 -4.03 27.95 28.86
C PHE A 48 -3.40 28.73 27.71
N ILE A 49 -3.51 28.18 26.50
CA ILE A 49 -3.34 28.94 25.26
C ILE A 49 -4.72 29.39 24.79
N SER A 50 -4.90 30.70 24.62
CA SER A 50 -6.12 31.26 24.05
C SER A 50 -6.25 30.88 22.59
N LEU A 51 -7.22 30.02 22.28
CA LEU A 51 -7.43 29.58 20.89
C LEU A 51 -8.18 30.62 20.07
N GLU A 52 -8.85 31.57 20.71
CA GLU A 52 -9.57 32.65 20.02
C GLU A 52 -8.67 33.40 19.03
N THR A 53 -7.44 33.68 19.44
CA THR A 53 -6.44 34.39 18.62
C THR A 53 -5.93 33.57 17.43
N LEU A 54 -6.00 32.24 17.49
CA LEU A 54 -5.46 31.33 16.48
C LEU A 54 -6.55 30.74 15.57
N ARG A 55 -7.79 30.64 16.07
CA ARG A 55 -8.89 29.86 15.46
C ARG A 55 -9.17 30.30 14.03
N GLY A 56 -9.39 31.59 13.80
CA GLY A 56 -9.72 32.10 12.46
C GLY A 56 -8.64 31.76 11.43
N LYS A 57 -7.38 31.91 11.80
CA LYS A 57 -6.25 31.58 10.93
C LYS A 57 -6.15 30.08 10.70
N ALA A 58 -6.30 29.26 11.74
CA ALA A 58 -6.26 27.81 11.60
C ALA A 58 -7.38 27.26 10.71
N LEU A 59 -8.61 27.79 10.83
CA LEU A 59 -9.72 27.42 9.95
C LEU A 59 -9.43 27.76 8.48
N SER A 60 -8.84 28.93 8.22
CA SER A 60 -8.43 29.31 6.85
C SER A 60 -7.31 28.42 6.30
N GLU A 61 -6.39 27.96 7.13
CA GLU A 61 -5.32 27.05 6.69
C GLU A 61 -5.85 25.62 6.45
N ILE A 62 -6.84 25.15 7.23
CA ILE A 62 -7.52 23.87 6.98
C ILE A 62 -8.08 23.80 5.56
N ASP A 63 -8.62 24.90 5.04
CA ASP A 63 -9.19 24.97 3.69
C ASP A 63 -8.16 24.92 2.56
N LYS A 64 -6.87 25.10 2.87
CA LYS A 64 -5.78 25.05 1.90
C LYS A 64 -5.08 23.69 1.86
N VAL A 65 -5.33 22.85 2.87
CA VAL A 65 -4.74 21.52 2.99
C VAL A 65 -5.54 20.55 2.14
N GLU A 66 -4.84 19.66 1.44
CA GLU A 66 -5.47 18.52 0.78
C GLU A 66 -5.83 17.44 1.81
N TRP A 67 -7.11 17.06 1.89
CA TRP A 67 -7.59 16.06 2.85
C TRP A 67 -7.94 14.76 2.14
N LEU A 68 -7.28 13.68 2.54
CA LEU A 68 -7.44 12.34 1.97
C LEU A 68 -7.90 11.38 3.08
N PRO A 69 -9.18 10.97 3.12
CA PRO A 69 -10.28 11.35 2.23
C PRO A 69 -10.85 12.75 2.53
N ALA A 70 -11.58 13.31 1.56
CA ALA A 70 -12.09 14.69 1.61
C ALA A 70 -12.95 15.02 2.84
N TRP A 71 -13.63 14.02 3.44
CA TRP A 71 -14.42 14.24 4.65
C TRP A 71 -13.56 14.63 5.87
N GLY A 72 -12.25 14.34 5.86
CA GLY A 72 -11.32 14.70 6.93
C GLY A 72 -11.29 16.19 7.22
N ARG A 73 -11.43 17.02 6.17
CA ARG A 73 -11.56 18.47 6.26
C ARG A 73 -12.65 18.89 7.24
N ASN A 74 -13.87 18.39 7.06
CA ASN A 74 -15.01 18.77 7.90
C ASN A 74 -14.85 18.28 9.35
N ARG A 75 -14.23 17.11 9.53
CA ARG A 75 -13.97 16.56 10.86
C ARG A 75 -12.99 17.44 11.66
N ILE A 76 -11.86 17.85 11.06
CA ILE A 76 -10.92 18.72 11.77
C ILE A 76 -11.48 20.12 11.94
N TYR A 77 -12.15 20.66 10.91
CA TYR A 77 -12.72 22.02 10.94
C TYR A 77 -13.69 22.16 12.10
N GLY A 78 -14.70 21.28 12.20
CA GLY A 78 -15.67 21.32 13.30
C GLY A 78 -15.03 21.11 14.67
N THR A 79 -13.96 20.31 14.74
CA THR A 79 -13.22 20.12 16.00
C THR A 79 -12.47 21.38 16.42
N VAL A 80 -11.86 22.10 15.47
CA VAL A 80 -11.13 23.36 15.75
C VAL A 80 -12.09 24.50 16.06
N GLU A 81 -13.19 24.61 15.32
CA GLU A 81 -14.22 25.64 15.51
C GLU A 81 -14.82 25.59 16.92
N ALA A 82 -15.17 24.40 17.38
CA ALA A 82 -15.77 24.20 18.71
C ALA A 82 -14.75 24.09 19.86
N ARG A 83 -13.44 24.21 19.58
CA ARG A 83 -12.40 23.94 20.59
C ARG A 83 -12.32 25.10 21.62
N PRO A 84 -12.45 24.82 22.92
CA PRO A 84 -12.17 25.79 23.98
C PRO A 84 -10.67 26.03 24.13
N ASP A 85 -10.28 27.00 24.94
CA ASP A 85 -8.89 27.27 25.24
C ASP A 85 -8.12 26.02 25.67
N TRP A 86 -6.91 25.88 25.16
CA TRP A 86 -6.13 24.67 25.35
C TRP A 86 -5.44 24.72 26.70
N CYS A 87 -5.88 23.90 27.65
CA CYS A 87 -5.17 23.69 28.91
C CYS A 87 -3.85 22.97 28.66
N ILE A 88 -2.73 23.66 28.88
CA ILE A 88 -1.38 23.19 28.54
C ILE A 88 -0.57 22.70 29.74
N SER A 89 -0.97 23.00 30.97
CA SER A 89 -0.27 22.56 32.17
C SER A 89 -0.74 21.19 32.65
N ARG A 90 0.18 20.39 33.19
CA ARG A 90 -0.07 19.06 33.75
C ARG A 90 0.72 18.89 35.05
N GLN A 91 0.04 18.44 36.10
CA GLN A 91 0.67 18.12 37.39
C GLN A 91 1.33 16.73 37.33
N ARG A 92 2.41 16.62 36.56
CA ARG A 92 3.17 15.38 36.32
C ARG A 92 4.66 15.65 36.46
N THR A 93 5.42 14.60 36.76
CA THR A 93 6.89 14.66 36.86
C THR A 93 7.60 14.29 35.56
N TRP A 94 6.92 13.60 34.63
CA TRP A 94 7.45 13.24 33.32
C TRP A 94 6.84 14.12 32.23
N GLY A 95 7.64 14.99 31.63
CA GLY A 95 7.26 15.89 30.55
C GLY A 95 8.18 17.12 30.48
N VAL A 96 8.03 17.93 29.43
CA VAL A 96 8.77 19.19 29.29
C VAL A 96 8.27 20.18 30.36
N PRO A 97 9.16 20.79 31.17
CA PRO A 97 8.74 21.75 32.18
C PRO A 97 8.09 23.01 31.57
N LEU A 98 7.08 23.55 32.27
CA LEU A 98 6.50 24.84 31.90
C LEU A 98 7.39 25.98 32.44
N PRO A 99 8.00 26.83 31.58
CA PRO A 99 8.99 27.84 32.00
C PRO A 99 8.33 29.08 32.64
N VAL A 100 7.66 28.87 33.76
CA VAL A 100 6.98 29.89 34.56
C VAL A 100 7.58 29.92 35.95
N PHE A 101 7.72 31.12 36.51
CA PHE A 101 8.07 31.34 37.91
C PHE A 101 6.95 32.08 38.62
N PHE A 102 6.96 32.10 39.95
CA PHE A 102 6.02 32.83 40.78
C PHE A 102 6.80 33.73 41.74
N ASP A 103 6.35 34.97 41.92
CA ASP A 103 6.91 35.86 42.94
C ASP A 103 6.37 35.55 44.35
N ALA A 104 6.75 36.37 45.34
CA ALA A 104 6.36 36.21 46.73
C ALA A 104 4.82 36.31 46.96
N ASP A 105 4.11 37.02 46.07
CA ASP A 105 2.65 37.19 46.10
C ASP A 105 1.92 36.12 45.26
N ASN A 106 2.64 35.08 44.81
CA ASN A 106 2.15 34.00 43.96
C ASN A 106 1.69 34.48 42.57
N LYS A 107 2.19 35.62 42.08
CA LYS A 107 1.91 36.10 40.73
C LYS A 107 2.87 35.45 39.73
N ALA A 108 2.31 34.96 38.62
CA ALA A 108 3.09 34.32 37.57
C ALA A 108 4.02 35.30 36.83
N ILE A 109 5.29 34.93 36.75
CA ILE A 109 6.34 35.52 35.92
C ILE A 109 6.49 34.62 34.69
N LEU A 110 5.92 35.07 33.57
CA LEU A 110 5.96 34.40 32.28
C LEU A 110 6.26 35.42 31.19
N SER A 111 7.35 35.20 30.44
CA SER A 111 7.72 36.04 29.30
C SER A 111 8.48 35.25 28.24
N ALA A 112 8.51 35.76 27.02
CA ALA A 112 9.30 35.18 25.95
C ALA A 112 10.81 35.17 26.25
N ASP A 113 11.31 36.16 27.00
CA ASP A 113 12.71 36.22 27.42
C ASP A 113 13.06 35.07 28.38
N VAL A 114 12.24 34.86 29.41
CA VAL A 114 12.42 33.75 30.36
C VAL A 114 12.33 32.41 29.62
N ALA A 115 11.33 32.24 28.75
CA ALA A 115 11.17 31.01 27.99
C ALA A 115 12.39 30.70 27.10
N ARG A 116 12.98 31.71 26.44
CA ARG A 116 14.19 31.53 25.62
C ARG A 116 15.42 31.18 26.45
N LYS A 117 15.64 31.88 27.56
CA LYS A 117 16.77 31.55 28.46
C LYS A 117 16.65 30.13 29.02
N VAL A 118 15.44 29.69 29.35
CA VAL A 118 15.20 28.29 29.75
C VAL A 118 15.49 27.34 28.58
N ALA A 119 15.05 27.67 27.37
CA ALA A 119 15.36 26.87 26.18
C ALA A 119 16.87 26.75 25.94
N ASP A 120 17.64 27.83 26.07
CA ASP A 120 19.11 27.83 25.93
C ASP A 120 19.79 26.91 26.97
N LEU A 121 19.29 26.93 28.21
CA LEU A 121 19.79 26.03 29.25
C LEU A 121 19.41 24.57 28.95
N VAL A 122 18.19 24.31 28.46
CA VAL A 122 17.73 22.97 28.09
C VAL A 122 18.48 22.41 26.89
N GLU A 123 18.82 23.24 25.89
CA GLU A 123 19.61 22.83 24.73
C GLU A 123 21.00 22.31 25.15
N THR A 124 21.60 22.94 26.16
CA THR A 124 22.97 22.63 26.59
C THR A 124 23.05 21.55 27.66
N GLN A 125 22.04 21.43 28.53
CA GLN A 125 22.09 20.57 29.73
C GLN A 125 20.91 19.58 29.83
N GLY A 126 19.97 19.63 28.90
CA GLY A 126 18.76 18.82 28.91
C GLY A 126 17.68 19.34 29.87
N THR A 127 16.48 18.76 29.79
CA THR A 127 15.32 19.17 30.60
C THR A 127 15.45 18.87 32.09
N ASN A 128 16.34 17.94 32.47
CA ASN A 128 16.50 17.50 33.85
C ASN A 128 16.97 18.61 34.80
N ILE A 129 17.66 19.63 34.27
CA ILE A 129 18.08 20.80 35.07
C ILE A 129 16.92 21.47 35.80
N TRP A 130 15.70 21.42 35.23
CA TRP A 130 14.53 22.01 35.85
C TRP A 130 14.13 21.29 37.13
N PHE A 131 14.48 20.00 37.25
CA PHE A 131 14.18 19.18 38.42
C PHE A 131 15.35 19.11 39.39
N GLU A 132 16.57 19.15 38.89
CA GLU A 132 17.80 19.01 39.68
C GLU A 132 18.21 20.28 40.41
N LEU A 133 18.11 21.45 39.75
CA LEU A 133 18.52 22.72 40.33
C LEU A 133 17.49 23.26 41.33
N SER A 134 17.93 24.03 42.32
CA SER A 134 17.04 24.76 43.23
C SER A 134 16.33 25.92 42.52
N ASP A 135 15.33 26.49 43.18
CA ASP A 135 14.61 27.65 42.66
C ASP A 135 15.55 28.88 42.60
N GLU A 136 16.45 29.03 43.58
CA GLU A 136 17.47 30.08 43.65
C GLU A 136 18.52 29.95 42.53
N GLU A 137 19.02 28.73 42.29
CA GLU A 137 20.01 28.47 41.24
C GLU A 137 19.45 28.76 39.85
N LEU A 138 18.22 28.32 39.57
CA LEU A 138 17.53 28.64 38.32
C LEU A 138 17.25 30.13 38.19
N ALA A 139 16.78 30.79 39.26
CA ALA A 139 16.53 32.23 39.24
C ALA A 139 17.82 33.01 38.92
N GLN A 140 18.94 32.65 39.54
CA GLN A 140 20.23 33.28 39.29
C GLN A 140 20.70 33.06 37.84
N LYS A 141 20.59 31.83 37.31
CA LYS A 141 20.97 31.53 35.92
C LYS A 141 20.12 32.27 34.90
N LEU A 142 18.84 32.52 35.21
CA LEU A 142 17.89 33.18 34.31
C LEU A 142 17.82 34.70 34.49
N GLY A 143 18.48 35.25 35.52
CA GLY A 143 18.44 36.67 35.86
C GLY A 143 17.08 37.11 36.44
N LEU A 144 16.41 36.23 37.18
CA LEU A 144 15.15 36.51 37.86
C LEU A 144 15.38 37.06 39.28
N PRO A 145 14.41 37.79 39.86
CA PRO A 145 14.50 38.25 41.25
C PRO A 145 14.75 37.11 42.24
N ALA A 146 15.43 37.41 43.35
CA ALA A 146 15.60 36.44 44.43
C ALA A 146 14.25 36.09 45.08
N GLY A 147 14.10 34.84 45.51
CA GLY A 147 12.90 34.35 46.20
C GLY A 147 11.74 33.94 45.29
N VAL A 148 11.94 33.91 43.96
CA VAL A 148 10.95 33.34 43.04
C VAL A 148 10.88 31.82 43.17
N LYS A 149 9.71 31.25 42.89
CA LYS A 149 9.49 29.80 42.89
C LYS A 149 9.20 29.31 41.49
N LYS A 150 9.83 28.22 41.05
CA LYS A 150 9.55 27.66 39.71
C LYS A 150 8.23 26.90 39.69
N CYS A 151 7.54 26.98 38.55
CA CYS A 151 6.38 26.16 38.29
C CYS A 151 6.76 24.68 38.29
N ARG A 152 5.91 23.86 38.91
CA ARG A 152 6.09 22.41 39.04
C ARG A 152 5.27 21.63 38.01
N ASP A 153 4.52 22.33 37.16
CA ASP A 153 3.76 21.71 36.08
C ASP A 153 4.65 21.44 34.87
N THR A 154 4.28 20.41 34.11
CA THR A 154 4.81 20.11 32.79
C THR A 154 3.83 20.53 31.70
N LEU A 155 4.32 20.63 30.47
CA LEU A 155 3.51 20.84 29.28
C LEU A 155 2.70 19.59 28.93
N ASP A 156 1.56 19.82 28.28
CA ASP A 156 0.74 18.79 27.66
C ASP A 156 1.50 18.08 26.55
N VAL A 157 1.43 16.74 26.49
CA VAL A 157 2.20 15.92 25.53
C VAL A 157 1.84 16.23 24.06
N TRP A 158 0.66 16.81 23.85
CA TRP A 158 0.22 17.27 22.54
C TRP A 158 1.00 18.51 22.06
N ILE A 159 1.64 19.27 22.95
CA ILE A 159 2.61 20.31 22.58
C ILE A 159 3.89 19.66 22.09
N ASP A 160 4.41 18.66 22.81
CA ASP A 160 5.64 17.96 22.45
C ASP A 160 5.54 17.37 21.04
N SER A 161 4.47 16.62 20.77
CA SER A 161 4.22 16.08 19.42
C SER A 161 3.83 17.18 18.43
N GLY A 162 3.03 18.16 18.86
CA GLY A 162 2.56 19.27 18.02
C GLY A 162 3.68 20.20 17.53
N CYS A 163 4.81 20.27 18.22
CA CYS A 163 5.96 21.06 17.79
C CYS A 163 6.97 20.26 16.95
N SER A 164 6.69 19.00 16.60
CA SER A 164 7.57 18.16 15.77
C SER A 164 7.92 18.78 14.41
N HIS A 165 7.03 19.60 13.83
CA HIS A 165 7.34 20.32 12.60
C HIS A 165 8.44 21.39 12.78
N VAL A 166 8.71 21.86 14.00
CA VAL A 166 9.87 22.71 14.32
C VAL A 166 11.02 21.83 14.80
N ALA A 167 10.75 20.96 15.78
CA ALA A 167 11.78 20.18 16.48
C ALA A 167 12.46 19.14 15.57
N VAL A 168 11.79 18.70 14.51
CA VAL A 168 12.32 17.74 13.52
C VAL A 168 12.48 18.41 12.17
N LEU A 169 11.39 18.83 11.51
CA LEU A 169 11.48 19.24 10.09
C LEU A 169 12.36 20.48 9.86
N GLU A 170 12.42 21.43 10.80
CA GLU A 170 13.29 22.62 10.66
C GLU A 170 14.71 22.43 11.19
N LYS A 171 14.93 21.42 12.02
CA LYS A 171 16.25 21.12 12.58
C LYS A 171 17.11 20.27 11.62
N HIS A 172 16.48 19.66 10.64
CA HIS A 172 17.10 18.77 9.66
C HIS A 172 17.12 19.43 8.27
N PRO A 173 18.30 19.80 7.72
CA PRO A 173 18.42 20.48 6.43
C PRO A 173 17.82 19.74 5.23
N GLU A 174 17.73 18.41 5.33
CA GLU A 174 17.14 17.52 4.33
C GLU A 174 15.60 17.50 4.36
N LEU A 175 14.99 18.09 5.39
CA LEU A 175 13.54 18.16 5.57
C LEU A 175 13.02 19.59 5.37
N HIS A 176 11.70 19.72 5.27
CA HIS A 176 11.06 21.02 5.12
C HIS A 176 9.70 21.07 5.80
N ALA A 177 9.32 22.27 6.23
CA ALA A 177 8.00 22.58 6.76
C ALA A 177 7.37 23.72 5.94
N PRO A 178 6.16 23.56 5.37
CA PRO A 178 5.22 22.45 5.58
C PRO A 178 5.64 21.13 4.91
N ALA A 179 5.44 20.00 5.60
CA ALA A 179 5.65 18.67 5.04
C ALA A 179 4.68 18.39 3.88
N ASP A 180 5.08 17.58 2.90
CA ASP A 180 4.18 17.18 1.81
C ASP A 180 2.96 16.41 2.32
N LEU A 181 3.17 15.48 3.25
CA LEU A 181 2.10 14.62 3.78
C LEU A 181 2.26 14.37 5.28
N TYR A 182 1.16 14.51 6.02
CA TYR A 182 0.98 13.87 7.33
C TYR A 182 0.06 12.66 7.16
N LEU A 183 0.41 11.51 7.72
CA LEU A 183 -0.33 10.26 7.58
C LEU A 183 -0.51 9.56 8.92
N GLU A 184 -1.74 9.49 9.44
CA GLU A 184 -2.06 8.83 10.72
C GLU A 184 -3.52 8.38 10.78
N ALA A 185 -3.90 7.69 11.85
CA ALA A 185 -5.27 7.21 12.07
C ALA A 185 -6.29 8.33 12.37
N THR A 186 -7.58 8.01 12.23
CA THR A 186 -8.69 8.99 12.38
C THR A 186 -8.78 9.71 13.72
N ASP A 187 -8.19 9.19 14.80
CA ASP A 187 -8.15 9.85 16.10
C ASP A 187 -7.25 11.10 16.11
N GLN A 188 -6.27 11.19 15.21
CA GLN A 188 -5.33 12.31 15.16
C GLN A 188 -5.97 13.64 14.73
N HIS A 189 -7.20 13.63 14.21
CA HIS A 189 -8.02 14.84 14.03
C HIS A 189 -8.25 15.62 15.34
N ARG A 190 -8.19 14.92 16.48
CA ARG A 190 -8.29 15.49 17.83
C ARG A 190 -6.96 15.45 18.60
N GLY A 191 -5.94 14.85 18.00
CA GLY A 191 -4.61 14.69 18.55
C GLY A 191 -3.60 15.46 17.71
N TRP A 192 -2.68 14.73 17.10
CA TRP A 192 -1.47 15.28 16.49
C TRP A 192 -1.73 16.22 15.31
N PHE A 193 -2.70 15.96 14.43
CA PHE A 193 -3.00 16.86 13.32
C PHE A 193 -3.45 18.24 13.81
N GLN A 194 -4.26 18.25 14.86
CA GLN A 194 -4.80 19.46 15.43
C GLN A 194 -3.75 20.21 16.26
N SER A 195 -3.00 19.51 17.12
CA SER A 195 -1.96 20.17 17.92
C SER A 195 -0.86 20.75 17.04
N SER A 196 -0.44 20.01 16.01
CA SER A 196 0.53 20.50 15.02
C SER A 196 0.00 21.70 14.24
N LEU A 197 -1.28 21.69 13.83
CA LEU A 197 -1.90 22.84 13.19
C LEU A 197 -1.87 24.09 14.07
N MET A 198 -2.30 23.96 15.34
CA MET A 198 -2.34 25.11 16.25
C MET A 198 -0.93 25.67 16.52
N MET A 199 0.04 24.79 16.79
CA MET A 199 1.42 25.17 17.06
C MET A 199 2.08 25.81 15.84
N SER A 200 1.87 25.26 14.64
CA SER A 200 2.40 25.83 13.40
C SER A 200 1.74 27.16 13.06
N VAL A 201 0.43 27.30 13.23
CA VAL A 201 -0.24 28.59 13.01
C VAL A 201 0.27 29.65 13.99
N ALA A 202 0.48 29.30 15.26
CA ALA A 202 1.08 30.20 16.23
C ALA A 202 2.53 30.59 15.88
N TRP A 203 3.33 29.64 15.36
CA TRP A 203 4.74 29.84 15.05
C TRP A 203 4.99 30.57 13.72
N ARG A 204 4.33 30.13 12.63
CA ARG A 204 4.59 30.57 11.25
C ARG A 204 3.35 31.06 10.50
N GLY A 205 2.17 31.01 11.12
CA GLY A 205 0.91 31.41 10.48
C GLY A 205 0.47 30.52 9.31
N LYS A 206 0.94 29.26 9.23
CA LYS A 206 0.55 28.29 8.18
C LYS A 206 0.37 26.89 8.76
N ALA A 207 -0.38 26.04 8.07
CA ALA A 207 -0.42 24.61 8.39
C ALA A 207 0.97 23.95 8.27
N PRO A 208 1.30 22.92 9.08
CA PRO A 208 2.59 22.24 9.02
C PRO A 208 2.65 21.14 7.94
N TYR A 209 1.56 20.95 7.20
CA TYR A 209 1.40 19.93 6.18
C TYR A 209 0.67 20.51 4.95
N LYS A 210 1.02 20.04 3.75
CA LYS A 210 0.33 20.35 2.48
C LYS A 210 -0.87 19.42 2.28
N ALA A 211 -0.70 18.13 2.58
CA ALA A 211 -1.74 17.12 2.57
C ALA A 211 -1.82 16.35 3.90
N VAL A 212 -3.02 15.84 4.22
CA VAL A 212 -3.26 14.91 5.33
C VAL A 212 -3.98 13.69 4.80
N LEU A 213 -3.34 12.52 4.95
CA LEU A 213 -3.97 11.23 4.72
C LEU A 213 -4.37 10.60 6.06
N THR A 214 -5.63 10.22 6.15
CA THR A 214 -6.17 9.59 7.36
C THR A 214 -6.74 8.22 7.07
N HIS A 215 -6.23 7.21 7.77
CA HIS A 215 -6.74 5.85 7.66
C HIS A 215 -7.62 5.42 8.86
N GLY A 216 -8.47 4.42 8.64
CA GLY A 216 -9.27 3.76 9.69
C GLY A 216 -8.41 2.98 10.67
N PHE A 217 -9.00 2.53 11.80
CA PHE A 217 -8.31 1.62 12.69
C PHE A 217 -8.36 0.18 12.16
N VAL A 218 -7.40 -0.61 12.64
CA VAL A 218 -7.41 -2.06 12.51
C VAL A 218 -8.38 -2.62 13.57
N VAL A 219 -9.39 -3.36 13.15
CA VAL A 219 -10.48 -3.89 14.01
C VAL A 219 -10.65 -5.41 13.86
N ASP A 220 -11.31 -6.05 14.82
CA ASP A 220 -11.70 -7.46 14.67
C ASP A 220 -12.72 -7.64 13.52
N LYS A 221 -12.97 -8.88 13.10
CA LYS A 221 -14.01 -9.23 12.11
C LYS A 221 -15.39 -8.68 12.48
N ASP A 222 -15.69 -8.56 13.77
CA ASP A 222 -16.94 -8.00 14.30
C ASP A 222 -16.96 -6.46 14.41
N LYS A 223 -15.96 -5.77 13.83
CA LYS A 223 -15.75 -4.31 13.89
C LYS A 223 -15.66 -3.71 15.30
N LYS A 224 -15.37 -4.54 16.30
CA LYS A 224 -15.08 -4.09 17.67
C LYS A 224 -13.60 -3.80 17.82
N LYS A 225 -13.30 -2.69 18.51
CA LYS A 225 -11.92 -2.33 18.86
C LYS A 225 -11.35 -3.39 19.78
N ILE A 226 -10.26 -4.04 19.37
CA ILE A 226 -9.57 -5.01 20.22
C ILE A 226 -8.67 -4.23 21.18
N SER A 227 -8.94 -4.32 22.49
CA SER A 227 -7.97 -3.85 23.49
C SER A 227 -6.84 -4.88 23.63
N LYS A 228 -5.61 -4.45 23.96
CA LYS A 228 -4.48 -5.38 24.23
C LYS A 228 -4.85 -6.45 25.27
N SER A 229 -5.69 -6.11 26.25
CA SER A 229 -6.20 -7.04 27.26
C SER A 229 -7.22 -8.06 26.73
N ASP A 230 -8.05 -7.69 25.75
CA ASP A 230 -9.04 -8.59 25.17
C ASP A 230 -8.40 -9.50 24.10
N ALA A 231 -7.42 -8.98 23.35
CA ALA A 231 -6.63 -9.74 22.38
C ALA A 231 -5.91 -10.93 23.03
N ALA A 232 -5.24 -10.66 24.17
CA ALA A 232 -4.49 -11.66 24.92
C ALA A 232 -5.40 -12.76 25.50
N LYS A 233 -6.62 -12.40 25.94
CA LYS A 233 -7.61 -13.36 26.46
C LYS A 233 -8.24 -14.23 25.36
N ALA A 234 -8.39 -13.68 24.15
CA ALA A 234 -9.03 -14.37 23.03
C ALA A 234 -8.05 -15.17 22.15
N GLY A 235 -6.74 -15.15 22.45
CA GLY A 235 -5.73 -15.81 21.62
C GLY A 235 -5.62 -15.22 20.21
N LYS A 236 -6.05 -13.97 20.02
CA LYS A 236 -5.98 -13.26 18.73
C LYS A 236 -4.75 -12.35 18.73
N PRO A 237 -3.63 -12.76 18.13
CA PRO A 237 -2.46 -11.89 18.03
C PRO A 237 -2.84 -10.65 17.20
N THR A 238 -2.66 -9.47 17.80
CA THR A 238 -2.87 -8.16 17.17
C THR A 238 -1.56 -7.42 16.94
N ASP A 239 -0.45 -8.02 17.36
CA ASP A 239 0.89 -7.48 17.19
C ASP A 239 1.42 -7.79 15.80
N ALA A 240 2.00 -6.78 15.14
CA ALA A 240 2.56 -6.94 13.80
C ALA A 240 3.68 -7.99 13.77
N ALA A 241 4.44 -8.16 14.87
CA ALA A 241 5.51 -9.14 14.95
C ALA A 241 5.05 -10.57 14.81
N PHE A 242 3.87 -10.90 15.30
CA PHE A 242 3.30 -12.22 15.05
C PHE A 242 3.17 -12.50 13.54
N PHE A 243 2.69 -11.53 12.77
CA PHE A 243 2.40 -11.73 11.35
C PHE A 243 3.65 -11.69 10.49
N TYR A 244 4.57 -10.75 10.71
CA TYR A 244 5.80 -10.76 9.91
C TYR A 244 6.70 -11.95 10.26
N ASN A 245 6.72 -12.43 11.51
CA ASN A 245 7.49 -13.64 11.86
C ASN A 245 6.87 -14.92 11.26
N LYS A 246 5.54 -14.98 11.13
CA LYS A 246 4.84 -16.17 10.63
C LYS A 246 4.70 -16.20 9.10
N TYR A 247 4.45 -15.05 8.48
CA TYR A 247 4.14 -14.94 7.05
C TYR A 247 5.20 -14.20 6.23
N GLY A 248 6.10 -13.46 6.88
CA GLY A 248 7.04 -12.56 6.23
C GLY A 248 6.48 -11.14 6.10
N ALA A 249 7.39 -10.16 6.06
CA ALA A 249 7.05 -8.74 5.99
C ALA A 249 6.29 -8.37 4.71
N ASP A 250 6.65 -8.96 3.57
CA ASP A 250 6.02 -8.69 2.28
C ASP A 250 4.56 -9.13 2.22
N ILE A 251 4.18 -10.23 2.87
CA ILE A 251 2.78 -10.65 2.94
C ILE A 251 1.96 -9.65 3.78
N LEU A 252 2.54 -9.12 4.86
CA LEU A 252 1.91 -8.05 5.66
C LEU A 252 1.75 -6.77 4.84
N ARG A 253 2.78 -6.34 4.10
CA ARG A 253 2.71 -5.16 3.22
C ARG A 253 1.72 -5.34 2.08
N LEU A 254 1.68 -6.53 1.47
CA LEU A 254 0.72 -6.86 0.43
C LEU A 254 -0.72 -6.80 0.96
N TRP A 255 -0.96 -7.29 2.18
CA TRP A 255 -2.25 -7.15 2.84
C TRP A 255 -2.63 -5.67 3.02
N VAL A 256 -1.72 -4.83 3.53
CA VAL A 256 -1.93 -3.37 3.66
C VAL A 256 -2.30 -2.76 2.32
N SER A 257 -1.62 -3.15 1.23
CA SER A 257 -1.94 -2.65 -0.11
C SER A 257 -3.31 -3.11 -0.62
N SER A 258 -3.84 -4.25 -0.16
CA SER A 258 -5.09 -4.83 -0.66
C SER A 258 -6.36 -4.29 0.00
N VAL A 259 -6.25 -3.60 1.14
CA VAL A 259 -7.40 -3.14 1.92
C VAL A 259 -7.83 -1.72 1.52
N ASP A 260 -9.09 -1.39 1.82
CA ASP A 260 -9.58 -0.01 1.73
C ASP A 260 -9.27 0.73 3.03
N TRP A 261 -8.18 1.51 3.01
CA TRP A 261 -7.66 2.24 4.17
C TRP A 261 -8.57 3.38 4.63
N GLN A 262 -9.52 3.85 3.82
CA GLN A 262 -10.41 4.96 4.18
C GLN A 262 -11.43 4.57 5.26
N SER A 263 -11.62 3.26 5.47
CA SER A 263 -12.57 2.69 6.42
C SER A 263 -11.87 1.86 7.49
N GLU A 264 -12.61 1.50 8.54
CA GLU A 264 -12.15 0.54 9.54
C GLU A 264 -11.76 -0.79 8.87
N VAL A 265 -10.53 -1.24 9.08
CA VAL A 265 -9.93 -2.38 8.37
C VAL A 265 -10.06 -3.65 9.23
N PRO A 266 -10.87 -4.65 8.82
CA PRO A 266 -10.93 -5.92 9.52
C PRO A 266 -9.59 -6.65 9.48
N PHE A 267 -9.23 -7.29 10.59
CA PHE A 267 -7.95 -7.95 10.76
C PHE A 267 -8.09 -9.33 11.37
N SER A 268 -7.55 -10.34 10.68
CA SER A 268 -7.58 -11.72 11.13
C SER A 268 -6.54 -12.56 10.40
N GLU A 269 -6.16 -13.69 10.98
CA GLU A 269 -5.23 -14.63 10.35
C GLU A 269 -5.72 -15.16 9.00
N ASP A 270 -7.03 -15.34 8.83
CA ASP A 270 -7.59 -15.84 7.56
C ASP A 270 -7.35 -14.88 6.39
N LEU A 271 -7.27 -13.57 6.65
CA LEU A 271 -6.94 -12.58 5.60
C LEU A 271 -5.51 -12.79 5.10
N PHE A 272 -4.57 -13.13 5.97
CA PHE A 272 -3.18 -13.42 5.56
C PHE A 272 -3.10 -14.69 4.73
N LYS A 273 -3.90 -15.72 5.05
CA LYS A 273 -4.00 -16.92 4.22
C LYS A 273 -4.54 -16.61 2.82
N GLN A 274 -5.51 -15.69 2.72
CA GLN A 274 -6.07 -15.24 1.44
C GLN A 274 -5.04 -14.44 0.62
N VAL A 275 -4.25 -13.57 1.26
CA VAL A 275 -3.22 -12.74 0.60
C VAL A 275 -1.98 -13.57 0.20
N ALA A 276 -1.71 -14.69 0.86
CA ALA A 276 -0.59 -15.57 0.53
C ALA A 276 -0.69 -16.16 -0.89
N GLU A 277 -1.89 -16.37 -1.41
CA GLU A 277 -2.06 -16.94 -2.76
C GLU A 277 -1.68 -15.94 -3.88
N PRO A 278 -2.21 -14.70 -3.89
CA PRO A 278 -1.69 -13.63 -4.74
C PRO A 278 -0.16 -13.44 -4.61
N TYR A 279 0.37 -13.46 -3.39
CA TYR A 279 1.83 -13.37 -3.18
C TYR A 279 2.60 -14.47 -3.91
N ARG A 280 2.21 -15.74 -3.73
CA ARG A 280 2.85 -16.87 -4.42
C ARG A 280 2.79 -16.73 -5.93
N ARG A 281 1.66 -16.23 -6.47
CA ARG A 281 1.51 -15.97 -7.90
C ARG A 281 2.48 -14.91 -8.40
N LEU A 282 2.58 -13.77 -7.70
CA LEU A 282 3.50 -12.69 -8.06
C LEU A 282 4.95 -13.19 -8.03
N ARG A 283 5.35 -13.88 -6.97
CA ARG A 283 6.68 -14.49 -6.85
C ARG A 283 6.97 -15.51 -7.95
N ASN A 284 6.03 -16.41 -8.25
CA ASN A 284 6.19 -17.39 -9.31
C ASN A 284 6.28 -16.73 -10.70
N THR A 285 5.56 -15.62 -10.91
CA THR A 285 5.62 -14.86 -12.16
C THR A 285 7.02 -14.29 -12.37
N LEU A 286 7.58 -13.61 -11.36
CA LEU A 286 8.97 -13.12 -11.39
C LEU A 286 9.95 -14.26 -11.66
N ARG A 287 9.81 -15.39 -10.97
CA ARG A 287 10.66 -16.58 -11.17
C ARG A 287 10.60 -17.12 -12.60
N ILE A 288 9.41 -17.20 -13.20
CA ILE A 288 9.26 -17.70 -14.58
C ILE A 288 9.90 -16.73 -15.56
N LEU A 289 9.74 -15.42 -15.36
CA LEU A 289 10.39 -14.41 -16.21
C LEU A 289 11.91 -14.56 -16.14
N LEU A 290 12.49 -14.56 -14.93
CA LEU A 290 13.93 -14.76 -14.71
C LEU A 290 14.44 -16.05 -15.38
N GLY A 291 13.74 -17.17 -15.18
CA GLY A 291 14.14 -18.45 -15.78
C GLY A 291 14.10 -18.48 -17.31
N ASN A 292 13.24 -17.67 -17.94
CA ASN A 292 13.19 -17.54 -19.40
C ASN A 292 14.18 -16.50 -19.95
N LEU A 293 14.77 -15.69 -19.08
CA LEU A 293 15.78 -14.68 -19.40
C LEU A 293 17.21 -15.17 -19.14
N ASP A 294 17.40 -16.43 -18.74
CA ASP A 294 18.73 -17.04 -18.63
C ASP A 294 19.50 -16.93 -19.96
N GLY A 295 20.71 -16.36 -19.89
CA GLY A 295 21.56 -16.08 -21.06
C GLY A 295 20.97 -15.09 -22.07
N PHE A 296 20.07 -14.20 -21.65
CA PHE A 296 19.62 -13.05 -22.44
C PHE A 296 20.45 -11.82 -22.07
N ASP A 297 21.10 -11.24 -23.08
CA ASP A 297 21.82 -9.98 -22.95
C ASP A 297 20.97 -8.86 -23.59
N PRO A 298 20.41 -7.91 -22.82
CA PRO A 298 19.56 -6.87 -23.39
C PRO A 298 20.29 -5.90 -24.34
N GLU A 299 21.62 -5.79 -24.29
CA GLU A 299 22.36 -4.94 -25.22
C GLU A 299 22.51 -5.60 -26.60
N MET A 300 22.64 -6.93 -26.61
CA MET A 300 22.96 -7.70 -27.82
C MET A 300 21.76 -8.42 -28.43
N ASP A 301 20.81 -8.85 -27.61
CA ASP A 301 19.76 -9.80 -28.00
C ASP A 301 18.38 -9.14 -28.20
N ARG A 302 18.21 -7.86 -27.87
CA ARG A 302 16.91 -7.18 -28.02
C ARG A 302 16.48 -7.12 -29.47
N VAL A 303 15.19 -7.34 -29.69
CA VAL A 303 14.55 -7.27 -31.01
C VAL A 303 13.78 -5.96 -31.14
N ALA A 304 13.95 -5.27 -32.28
CA ALA A 304 13.26 -4.01 -32.54
C ALA A 304 11.72 -4.18 -32.53
N PRO A 305 10.95 -3.18 -32.07
CA PRO A 305 9.48 -3.27 -31.97
C PRO A 305 8.76 -3.73 -33.24
N SER A 306 9.26 -3.35 -34.42
CA SER A 306 8.69 -3.73 -35.72
C SER A 306 8.81 -5.24 -36.03
N HIS A 307 9.73 -5.93 -35.37
CA HIS A 307 9.96 -7.36 -35.53
C HIS A 307 9.32 -8.20 -34.42
N LEU A 308 8.63 -7.56 -33.47
CA LEU A 308 7.92 -8.27 -32.41
C LEU A 308 6.66 -8.96 -32.97
N PRO A 309 6.53 -10.29 -32.80
CA PRO A 309 5.29 -11.00 -33.13
C PRO A 309 4.10 -10.44 -32.36
N LEU A 310 2.89 -10.76 -32.83
CA LEU A 310 1.65 -10.19 -32.30
C LEU A 310 1.50 -10.35 -30.78
N LEU A 311 1.82 -11.53 -30.23
CA LEU A 311 1.70 -11.79 -28.79
C LEU A 311 2.69 -10.97 -27.95
N ASP A 312 3.89 -10.76 -28.48
CA ASP A 312 4.94 -10.00 -27.81
C ASP A 312 4.61 -8.50 -27.84
N ARG A 313 4.04 -7.98 -28.94
CA ARG A 313 3.48 -6.62 -28.97
C ARG A 313 2.29 -6.46 -28.03
N TRP A 314 1.39 -7.45 -28.03
CA TRP A 314 0.19 -7.42 -27.19
C TRP A 314 0.52 -7.36 -25.70
N ILE A 315 1.45 -8.19 -25.20
CA ILE A 315 1.78 -8.17 -23.78
C ILE A 315 2.44 -6.85 -23.36
N LEU A 316 3.18 -6.19 -24.28
CA LEU A 316 3.75 -4.87 -24.03
C LEU A 316 2.69 -3.75 -24.03
N GLU A 317 1.69 -3.79 -24.93
CA GLU A 317 0.53 -2.90 -24.84
C GLU A 317 -0.20 -3.06 -23.49
N LYS A 318 -0.40 -4.30 -23.03
CA LYS A 318 -0.98 -4.58 -21.71
C LYS A 318 -0.10 -4.06 -20.58
N LEU A 319 1.21 -4.28 -20.65
CA LEU A 319 2.17 -3.81 -19.66
C LEU A 319 2.11 -2.29 -19.50
N HIS A 320 2.19 -1.53 -20.59
CA HIS A 320 2.21 -0.07 -20.51
C HIS A 320 0.86 0.52 -20.05
N ALA A 321 -0.26 -0.15 -20.35
CA ALA A 321 -1.54 0.20 -19.74
C ALA A 321 -1.52 0.01 -18.21
N VAL A 322 -0.98 -1.12 -17.73
CA VAL A 322 -0.83 -1.41 -16.29
C VAL A 322 0.12 -0.43 -15.62
N VAL A 323 1.25 -0.08 -16.26
CA VAL A 323 2.18 0.94 -15.77
C VAL A 323 1.47 2.28 -15.60
N SER A 324 0.72 2.73 -16.62
CA SER A 324 -0.04 3.99 -16.53
C SER A 324 -1.08 3.98 -15.41
N GLU A 325 -1.80 2.86 -15.22
CA GLU A 325 -2.79 2.72 -14.16
C GLU A 325 -2.13 2.74 -12.77
N CYS A 326 -1.04 1.99 -12.59
CA CYS A 326 -0.35 1.89 -11.31
C CYS A 326 0.30 3.22 -10.89
N ARG A 327 0.91 3.95 -11.83
CA ARG A 327 1.48 5.29 -11.55
C ARG A 327 0.42 6.24 -11.00
N LYS A 328 -0.70 6.36 -11.71
CA LYS A 328 -1.83 7.18 -11.28
C LYS A 328 -2.37 6.75 -9.92
N ALA A 329 -2.47 5.44 -9.68
CA ALA A 329 -2.92 4.91 -8.40
C ALA A 329 -1.94 5.22 -7.26
N TYR A 330 -0.61 5.16 -7.49
CA TYR A 330 0.38 5.57 -6.49
C TYR A 330 0.32 7.06 -6.17
N GLU A 331 0.21 7.92 -7.19
CA GLU A 331 0.03 9.37 -7.03
C GLU A 331 -1.22 9.71 -6.20
N GLN A 332 -2.26 8.88 -6.28
CA GLN A 332 -3.54 9.06 -5.58
C GLN A 332 -3.65 8.24 -4.28
N TYR A 333 -2.57 7.58 -3.84
CA TYR A 333 -2.56 6.70 -2.66
C TYR A 333 -3.59 5.54 -2.73
N GLU A 334 -3.94 5.10 -3.92
CA GLU A 334 -4.89 4.02 -4.21
C GLU A 334 -4.19 2.66 -4.33
N PHE A 335 -3.46 2.26 -3.29
CA PHE A 335 -2.63 1.03 -3.30
C PHE A 335 -3.41 -0.24 -3.66
N ARG A 336 -4.71 -0.29 -3.34
CA ARG A 336 -5.60 -1.41 -3.71
C ARG A 336 -5.80 -1.54 -5.21
N LYS A 337 -5.80 -0.42 -5.95
CA LYS A 337 -5.86 -0.44 -7.41
C LYS A 337 -4.55 -0.99 -7.98
N VAL A 338 -3.40 -0.57 -7.46
CA VAL A 338 -2.08 -1.15 -7.83
C VAL A 338 -2.08 -2.66 -7.64
N PHE A 339 -2.47 -3.13 -6.44
CA PHE A 339 -2.56 -4.55 -6.13
C PHE A 339 -3.43 -5.31 -7.15
N ASN A 340 -4.64 -4.80 -7.43
CA ASN A 340 -5.57 -5.45 -8.34
C ASN A 340 -5.05 -5.47 -9.78
N ALA A 341 -4.55 -4.33 -10.29
CA ALA A 341 -4.05 -4.19 -11.66
C ALA A 341 -2.89 -5.16 -11.92
N VAL A 342 -1.89 -5.16 -11.03
CA VAL A 342 -0.72 -6.04 -11.15
C VAL A 342 -1.10 -7.51 -11.00
N ASN A 343 -1.92 -7.86 -10.00
CA ASN A 343 -2.33 -9.25 -9.80
C ASN A 343 -3.18 -9.77 -10.98
N GLN A 344 -4.05 -8.94 -11.55
CA GLN A 344 -4.86 -9.27 -12.72
C GLN A 344 -4.00 -9.50 -13.97
N PHE A 345 -3.05 -8.60 -14.23
CA PHE A 345 -2.09 -8.72 -15.32
C PHE A 345 -1.26 -10.01 -15.22
N CYS A 346 -0.67 -10.27 -14.05
CA CYS A 346 0.13 -11.47 -13.81
C CYS A 346 -0.71 -12.75 -13.98
N ALA A 347 -1.96 -12.77 -13.48
CA ALA A 347 -2.81 -13.94 -13.54
C ALA A 347 -3.35 -14.22 -14.96
N THR A 348 -3.91 -13.20 -15.60
CA THR A 348 -4.76 -13.38 -16.78
C THR A 348 -4.00 -13.17 -18.07
N ASP A 349 -3.33 -12.04 -18.23
CA ASP A 349 -2.65 -11.71 -19.48
C ASP A 349 -1.32 -12.45 -19.58
N LEU A 350 -0.53 -12.41 -18.50
CA LEU A 350 0.83 -12.96 -18.50
C LEU A 350 0.85 -14.48 -18.33
N SER A 351 0.36 -15.01 -17.20
CA SER A 351 0.45 -16.44 -16.89
C SER A 351 -0.46 -17.30 -17.78
N ALA A 352 -1.76 -16.98 -17.83
CA ALA A 352 -2.75 -17.84 -18.48
C ALA A 352 -2.71 -17.79 -20.03
N ILE A 353 -2.16 -16.72 -20.61
CA ILE A 353 -2.16 -16.52 -22.06
C ILE A 353 -0.73 -16.42 -22.60
N TYR A 354 0.02 -15.38 -22.23
CA TYR A 354 1.30 -15.09 -22.88
C TYR A 354 2.35 -16.17 -22.61
N ILE A 355 2.62 -16.47 -21.33
CA ILE A 355 3.60 -17.50 -20.93
C ILE A 355 3.16 -18.86 -21.47
N ASP A 356 1.88 -19.22 -21.38
CA ASP A 356 1.40 -20.52 -21.83
C ASP A 356 1.57 -20.73 -23.35
N ALA A 357 1.19 -19.73 -24.14
CA ALA A 357 1.34 -19.78 -25.60
C ALA A 357 2.80 -19.76 -26.03
N THR A 358 3.66 -19.00 -25.35
CA THR A 358 5.08 -18.85 -25.75
C THR A 358 6.01 -19.95 -25.23
N LYS A 359 5.56 -20.85 -24.35
CA LYS A 359 6.38 -22.00 -23.86
C LYS A 359 7.04 -22.79 -24.98
N ASP A 360 6.29 -23.08 -26.05
CA ASP A 360 6.79 -23.89 -27.16
C ASP A 360 8.00 -23.23 -27.83
N ARG A 361 7.90 -21.94 -28.21
CA ARG A 361 9.03 -21.21 -28.80
C ARG A 361 10.18 -21.00 -27.80
N MET A 362 9.87 -20.74 -26.52
CA MET A 362 10.90 -20.49 -25.51
C MET A 362 11.76 -21.72 -25.24
N TYR A 363 11.16 -22.92 -25.26
CA TYR A 363 11.85 -24.17 -24.94
C TYR A 363 12.37 -24.91 -26.18
N CYS A 364 11.72 -24.75 -27.34
CA CYS A 364 12.00 -25.58 -28.50
C CYS A 364 12.66 -24.84 -29.66
N ASP A 365 12.54 -23.51 -29.78
CA ASP A 365 13.25 -22.79 -30.83
C ASP A 365 14.76 -22.68 -30.48
N ALA A 366 15.61 -22.39 -31.49
CA ALA A 366 17.04 -22.21 -31.25
C ALA A 366 17.29 -21.01 -30.31
N LYS A 367 18.38 -21.07 -29.52
CA LYS A 367 18.72 -20.03 -28.53
C LYS A 367 18.73 -18.62 -29.12
N ASN A 368 19.28 -18.48 -30.33
CA ASN A 368 19.44 -17.24 -31.09
C ASN A 368 18.33 -17.00 -32.13
N SER A 369 17.25 -17.76 -32.12
CA SER A 369 16.15 -17.53 -33.06
C SER A 369 15.47 -16.19 -32.78
N VAL A 370 15.15 -15.44 -33.84
CA VAL A 370 14.50 -14.11 -33.72
C VAL A 370 13.21 -14.19 -32.92
N ARG A 371 12.41 -15.24 -33.13
CA ARG A 371 11.14 -15.44 -32.42
C ARG A 371 11.31 -15.67 -30.92
N ARG A 372 12.34 -16.43 -30.50
CA ARG A 372 12.69 -16.59 -29.09
C ARG A 372 13.21 -15.29 -28.50
N ARG A 373 14.11 -14.60 -29.20
CA ARG A 373 14.68 -13.31 -28.76
C ARG A 373 13.62 -12.21 -28.66
N ALA A 374 12.61 -12.21 -29.53
CA ALA A 374 11.47 -11.28 -29.44
C ALA A 374 10.66 -11.51 -28.15
N SER A 375 10.37 -12.76 -27.81
CA SER A 375 9.67 -13.08 -26.55
C SER A 375 10.52 -12.81 -25.31
N GLN A 376 11.84 -13.04 -25.37
CA GLN A 376 12.74 -12.62 -24.30
C GLN A 376 12.80 -11.09 -24.16
N THR A 377 12.79 -10.35 -25.26
CA THR A 377 12.73 -8.88 -25.24
C THR A 377 11.48 -8.39 -24.49
N ALA A 378 10.31 -8.93 -24.84
CA ALA A 378 9.08 -8.57 -24.15
C ALA A 378 9.06 -9.05 -22.68
N MET A 379 9.56 -10.24 -22.37
CA MET A 379 9.67 -10.74 -20.98
C MET A 379 10.64 -9.90 -20.14
N TYR A 380 11.71 -9.40 -20.74
CA TYR A 380 12.66 -8.49 -20.09
C TYR A 380 11.99 -7.17 -19.72
N ASP A 381 11.29 -6.53 -20.67
CA ASP A 381 10.58 -5.27 -20.41
C ASP A 381 9.46 -5.47 -19.35
N VAL A 382 8.74 -6.60 -19.41
CA VAL A 382 7.76 -6.99 -18.39
C VAL A 382 8.41 -7.18 -17.02
N PHE A 383 9.54 -7.89 -16.93
CA PHE A 383 10.25 -8.09 -15.67
C PHE A 383 10.69 -6.76 -15.06
N GLN A 384 11.34 -5.90 -15.86
CA GLN A 384 11.82 -4.58 -15.46
C GLN A 384 10.70 -3.73 -14.85
N ALA A 385 9.59 -3.60 -15.56
CA ALA A 385 8.46 -2.83 -15.09
C ALA A 385 7.77 -3.48 -13.88
N LEU A 386 7.55 -4.79 -13.89
CA LEU A 386 6.86 -5.49 -12.81
C LEU A 386 7.63 -5.44 -11.49
N ALA A 387 8.95 -5.64 -11.51
CA ALA A 387 9.80 -5.55 -10.32
C ALA A 387 9.72 -4.14 -9.70
N LYS A 388 9.85 -3.09 -10.53
CA LYS A 388 9.76 -1.69 -10.10
C LYS A 388 8.37 -1.30 -9.57
N LEU A 389 7.30 -1.74 -10.24
CA LEU A 389 5.92 -1.51 -9.76
C LEU A 389 5.65 -2.20 -8.41
N LEU A 390 6.27 -3.36 -8.18
CA LEU A 390 6.08 -4.12 -6.95
C LEU A 390 6.96 -3.62 -5.79
N ALA A 391 8.12 -3.00 -6.05
CA ALA A 391 9.10 -2.62 -5.04
C ALA A 391 8.54 -1.79 -3.85
N PRO A 392 7.63 -0.80 -4.05
CA PRO A 392 7.04 -0.08 -2.93
C PRO A 392 6.14 -0.93 -2.02
N ILE A 393 5.66 -2.09 -2.50
CA ILE A 393 4.76 -3.00 -1.74
C ILE A 393 5.54 -4.23 -1.25
N LEU A 394 6.19 -4.95 -2.15
CA LEU A 394 6.95 -6.19 -1.91
C LEU A 394 8.45 -5.90 -1.87
N ALA A 395 8.89 -5.09 -0.91
CA ALA A 395 10.25 -4.55 -0.95
C ALA A 395 11.35 -5.61 -0.91
N TYR A 396 11.11 -6.74 -0.24
CA TYR A 396 12.11 -7.81 -0.16
C TYR A 396 12.08 -8.69 -1.40
N THR A 397 10.88 -9.08 -1.87
CA THR A 397 10.73 -9.97 -3.02
C THR A 397 11.13 -9.29 -4.33
N ALA A 398 10.87 -7.99 -4.46
CA ALA A 398 11.28 -7.23 -5.63
C ALA A 398 12.81 -7.10 -5.69
N ASP A 399 13.46 -6.82 -4.56
CA ASP A 399 14.92 -6.70 -4.47
C ASP A 399 15.60 -8.07 -4.69
N GLU A 400 15.09 -9.14 -4.07
CA GLU A 400 15.57 -10.51 -4.33
C GLU A 400 15.44 -10.90 -5.81
N ALA A 401 14.30 -10.59 -6.44
CA ALA A 401 14.12 -10.87 -7.87
C ALA A 401 15.08 -10.06 -8.74
N TRP A 402 15.36 -8.80 -8.36
CA TRP A 402 16.31 -7.92 -9.02
C TRP A 402 17.74 -8.44 -8.91
N GLU A 403 18.20 -8.84 -7.72
CA GLU A 403 19.53 -9.44 -7.52
C GLU A 403 19.78 -10.70 -8.38
N HIS A 404 18.72 -11.44 -8.71
CA HIS A 404 18.80 -12.63 -9.55
C HIS A 404 18.75 -12.34 -11.06
N ALA A 405 18.49 -11.11 -11.49
CA ALA A 405 18.59 -10.72 -12.89
C ALA A 405 20.03 -10.35 -13.24
N THR A 406 20.66 -11.11 -14.15
CA THR A 406 22.07 -10.91 -14.56
C THR A 406 22.33 -9.63 -15.35
N PHE A 407 21.28 -8.86 -15.64
CA PHE A 407 21.29 -7.65 -16.45
C PHE A 407 20.89 -6.41 -15.65
N THR A 408 20.88 -6.53 -14.33
CA THR A 408 20.59 -5.43 -13.41
C THR A 408 21.70 -5.31 -12.38
N ASP A 409 21.96 -4.08 -11.97
CA ASP A 409 22.93 -3.75 -10.92
C ASP A 409 22.25 -2.93 -9.80
N GLY A 410 22.87 -2.94 -8.62
CA GLY A 410 22.40 -2.18 -7.46
C GLY A 410 21.07 -2.69 -6.89
N SER A 411 20.47 -1.88 -6.03
CA SER A 411 19.16 -2.20 -5.45
C SER A 411 18.02 -1.71 -6.34
N ILE A 412 16.91 -2.46 -6.37
CA ILE A 412 15.68 -2.02 -7.03
C ILE A 412 15.14 -0.71 -6.43
N HIS A 413 15.44 -0.44 -5.16
CA HIS A 413 14.97 0.73 -4.41
C HIS A 413 15.69 2.03 -4.80
N GLU A 414 16.74 1.93 -5.63
CA GLU A 414 17.48 3.06 -6.19
C GLU A 414 17.12 3.32 -7.66
N GLN A 415 16.14 2.59 -8.21
CA GLN A 415 15.76 2.67 -9.61
C GLN A 415 14.58 3.61 -9.84
N ASP A 416 14.58 4.28 -10.99
CA ASP A 416 13.43 5.08 -11.43
C ASP A 416 12.21 4.20 -11.71
N PHE A 417 11.04 4.74 -11.37
CA PHE A 417 9.75 4.12 -11.61
C PHE A 417 9.49 3.98 -13.14
N PRO A 418 8.84 2.90 -13.61
CA PRO A 418 8.66 2.68 -15.04
C PRO A 418 7.74 3.73 -15.65
N GLU A 419 8.06 4.17 -16.87
CA GLU A 419 7.25 5.10 -17.65
C GLU A 419 6.43 4.36 -18.73
N PRO A 420 5.20 4.80 -19.04
CA PRO A 420 4.46 4.27 -20.17
C PRO A 420 5.12 4.72 -21.49
N ASP A 421 5.32 3.79 -22.41
CA ASP A 421 5.85 4.08 -23.74
C ASP A 421 4.71 4.29 -24.73
N ALA A 422 4.70 5.48 -25.36
CA ALA A 422 3.70 5.87 -26.35
C ALA A 422 3.68 4.95 -27.58
N ALA A 423 4.78 4.24 -27.89
CA ALA A 423 4.84 3.26 -28.97
C ALA A 423 3.82 2.12 -28.79
N PHE A 424 3.41 1.82 -27.55
CA PHE A 424 2.45 0.77 -27.23
C PHE A 424 1.05 1.30 -26.88
N ALA A 425 0.74 2.56 -27.21
CA ALA A 425 -0.56 3.18 -26.92
C ALA A 425 -1.67 2.83 -27.95
N SER A 426 -1.33 2.33 -29.14
CA SER A 426 -2.27 2.17 -30.27
C SER A 426 -3.39 1.15 -30.04
N SER A 427 -3.23 0.25 -29.06
CA SER A 427 -4.16 -0.85 -28.73
C SER A 427 -4.49 -1.82 -29.88
N GLU A 428 -3.75 -1.76 -31.00
CA GLU A 428 -4.02 -2.56 -32.20
C GLU A 428 -3.79 -4.05 -31.93
N ALA A 429 -2.67 -4.40 -31.28
CA ALA A 429 -2.38 -5.79 -30.94
C ALA A 429 -3.41 -6.33 -29.93
N THR A 430 -3.83 -5.49 -28.98
CA THR A 430 -4.87 -5.79 -28.01
C THR A 430 -6.22 -6.06 -28.67
N ALA A 431 -6.63 -5.25 -29.65
CA ALA A 431 -7.87 -5.50 -30.38
C ALA A 431 -7.85 -6.85 -31.11
N LYS A 432 -6.74 -7.17 -31.80
CA LYS A 432 -6.55 -8.45 -32.50
C LYS A 432 -6.57 -9.64 -31.53
N VAL A 433 -5.83 -9.56 -30.42
CA VAL A 433 -5.78 -10.65 -29.44
C VAL A 433 -7.11 -10.82 -28.71
N ASN A 434 -7.83 -9.75 -28.37
CA ASN A 434 -9.17 -9.86 -27.81
C ASN A 434 -10.11 -10.64 -28.75
N ARG A 435 -10.09 -10.32 -30.05
CA ARG A 435 -10.88 -11.05 -31.04
C ARG A 435 -10.47 -12.52 -31.15
N LEU A 436 -9.18 -12.81 -31.12
CA LEU A 436 -8.66 -14.18 -31.11
C LEU A 436 -9.07 -14.95 -29.85
N LEU A 437 -9.13 -14.30 -28.67
CA LEU A 437 -9.61 -14.92 -27.43
C LEU A 437 -11.11 -15.26 -27.49
N GLU A 438 -11.93 -14.44 -28.16
CA GLU A 438 -13.33 -14.77 -28.43
C GLU A 438 -13.44 -16.02 -29.30
N ILE A 439 -12.66 -16.08 -30.38
CA ILE A 439 -12.59 -17.27 -31.25
C ILE A 439 -12.07 -18.48 -30.48
N ARG A 440 -11.09 -18.29 -29.60
CA ARG A 440 -10.52 -19.36 -28.75
C ARG A 440 -11.58 -20.01 -27.89
N ARG A 441 -12.57 -19.26 -27.39
CA ARG A 441 -13.69 -19.85 -26.64
C ARG A 441 -14.48 -20.82 -27.50
N THR A 442 -14.81 -20.46 -28.74
CA THR A 442 -15.53 -21.36 -29.67
C THR A 442 -14.71 -22.60 -29.99
N VAL A 443 -13.41 -22.45 -30.28
CA VAL A 443 -12.50 -23.58 -30.53
C VAL A 443 -12.40 -24.49 -29.30
N GLN A 444 -12.26 -23.89 -28.11
CA GLN A 444 -12.14 -24.63 -26.86
C GLN A 444 -13.41 -25.43 -26.55
N THR A 445 -14.61 -24.89 -26.80
CA THR A 445 -15.87 -25.63 -26.65
C THR A 445 -15.88 -26.88 -27.54
N ALA A 446 -15.52 -26.75 -28.83
CA ALA A 446 -15.47 -27.88 -29.75
C ALA A 446 -14.44 -28.95 -29.31
N ILE A 447 -13.30 -28.52 -28.75
CA ILE A 447 -12.27 -29.41 -28.20
C ILE A 447 -12.77 -30.15 -26.95
N GLU A 448 -13.41 -29.45 -26.03
CA GLU A 448 -13.91 -30.02 -24.77
C GLU A 448 -14.97 -31.10 -25.01
N GLU A 449 -15.83 -30.93 -26.00
CA GLU A 449 -16.80 -31.96 -26.42
C GLU A 449 -16.09 -33.27 -26.81
N GLN A 450 -14.99 -33.19 -27.56
CA GLN A 450 -14.23 -34.36 -27.98
C GLN A 450 -13.42 -34.99 -26.84
N ILE A 451 -12.91 -34.18 -25.91
CA ILE A 451 -12.24 -34.66 -24.69
C ILE A 451 -13.22 -35.41 -23.80
N GLN A 452 -14.43 -34.89 -23.60
CA GLN A 452 -15.49 -35.56 -22.84
C GLN A 452 -15.93 -36.87 -23.50
N ALA A 453 -15.98 -36.90 -24.83
CA ALA A 453 -16.21 -38.09 -25.63
C ALA A 453 -15.01 -39.06 -25.66
N LYS A 454 -13.89 -38.74 -25.00
CA LYS A 454 -12.65 -39.54 -24.91
C LYS A 454 -12.00 -39.82 -26.27
N VAL A 455 -12.19 -38.94 -27.25
CA VAL A 455 -11.57 -39.05 -28.58
C VAL A 455 -10.07 -38.76 -28.49
N PHE A 456 -9.70 -37.74 -27.71
CA PHE A 456 -8.33 -37.39 -27.33
C PHE A 456 -8.32 -36.70 -25.96
N ASN A 457 -7.15 -36.45 -25.36
CA ASN A 457 -7.06 -36.01 -23.96
C ASN A 457 -6.60 -34.57 -23.79
N LYS A 458 -5.94 -33.99 -24.80
CA LYS A 458 -5.31 -32.67 -24.71
C LYS A 458 -5.59 -31.83 -25.96
N ASN A 459 -5.62 -30.51 -25.80
CA ASN A 459 -5.83 -29.57 -26.90
C ASN A 459 -4.83 -29.78 -28.06
N ASN A 460 -3.57 -30.08 -27.76
CA ASN A 460 -2.52 -30.25 -28.76
C ASN A 460 -2.68 -31.52 -29.63
N GLU A 461 -3.67 -32.37 -29.35
CA GLU A 461 -4.06 -33.51 -30.18
C GLU A 461 -5.18 -33.15 -31.19
N ALA A 462 -5.74 -31.94 -31.11
CA ALA A 462 -6.87 -31.53 -31.93
C ALA A 462 -6.41 -30.94 -33.28
N SER A 463 -7.01 -31.39 -34.37
CA SER A 463 -7.11 -30.66 -35.63
C SER A 463 -8.48 -29.99 -35.68
N VAL A 464 -8.51 -28.69 -35.96
CA VAL A 464 -9.73 -27.88 -35.84
C VAL A 464 -10.10 -27.32 -37.20
N THR A 465 -11.37 -27.52 -37.60
CA THR A 465 -11.98 -26.78 -38.70
C THR A 465 -12.77 -25.61 -38.11
N LEU A 466 -12.41 -24.39 -38.48
CA LEU A 466 -12.99 -23.15 -37.99
C LEU A 466 -13.67 -22.40 -39.14
N ILE A 467 -14.95 -22.06 -38.94
CA ILE A 467 -15.69 -21.16 -39.81
C ILE A 467 -15.75 -19.81 -39.11
N VAL A 468 -15.31 -18.74 -39.79
CA VAL A 468 -15.42 -17.37 -39.28
C VAL A 468 -16.33 -16.52 -40.18
N PRO A 469 -16.94 -15.44 -39.66
CA PRO A 469 -17.71 -14.51 -40.47
C PRO A 469 -16.91 -13.93 -41.65
N GLU A 470 -17.58 -13.64 -42.76
CA GLU A 470 -16.97 -12.87 -43.85
C GLU A 470 -16.42 -11.52 -43.35
N GLY A 471 -15.21 -11.16 -43.78
CA GLY A 471 -14.54 -9.93 -43.35
C GLY A 471 -13.90 -9.99 -41.95
N GLU A 472 -13.69 -11.19 -41.38
CA GLU A 472 -13.04 -11.35 -40.09
C GLU A 472 -11.67 -10.63 -40.02
N PRO A 473 -11.47 -9.64 -39.14
CA PRO A 473 -10.26 -8.80 -39.11
C PRO A 473 -8.96 -9.56 -38.77
N VAL A 474 -9.06 -10.77 -38.20
CA VAL A 474 -7.90 -11.62 -37.89
C VAL A 474 -7.76 -12.83 -38.82
N TYR A 475 -8.49 -12.87 -39.95
CA TYR A 475 -8.50 -14.02 -40.87
C TYR A 475 -7.10 -14.45 -41.34
N ASP A 476 -6.23 -13.50 -41.69
CA ASP A 476 -4.87 -13.79 -42.14
C ASP A 476 -4.02 -14.43 -41.03
N LEU A 477 -4.22 -14.02 -39.77
CA LEU A 477 -3.55 -14.63 -38.61
C LEU A 477 -4.04 -16.07 -38.37
N LEU A 478 -5.33 -16.34 -38.59
CA LEU A 478 -5.89 -17.68 -38.48
C LEU A 478 -5.37 -18.61 -39.59
N ARG A 479 -5.04 -18.06 -40.77
CA ARG A 479 -4.45 -18.81 -41.88
C ARG A 479 -2.95 -19.05 -41.71
N ASP A 480 -2.27 -18.22 -40.93
CA ASP A 480 -0.89 -18.50 -40.52
C ASP A 480 -0.89 -19.68 -39.55
N ARG A 481 -0.57 -20.85 -40.09
CA ARG A 481 -0.49 -22.11 -39.34
C ARG A 481 0.45 -22.00 -38.13
N GLN A 482 1.59 -21.33 -38.26
CA GLN A 482 2.55 -21.24 -37.14
C GLN A 482 1.96 -20.44 -35.99
N PHE A 483 1.34 -19.30 -36.30
CA PHE A 483 0.66 -18.47 -35.31
C PHE A 483 -0.53 -19.19 -34.69
N ALA A 484 -1.43 -19.73 -35.50
CA ALA A 484 -2.68 -20.34 -35.04
C ALA A 484 -2.45 -21.54 -34.12
N THR A 485 -1.58 -22.47 -34.53
CA THR A 485 -1.29 -23.67 -33.74
C THR A 485 -0.61 -23.35 -32.41
N GLU A 486 0.18 -22.28 -32.34
CA GLU A 486 0.76 -21.79 -31.09
C GLU A 486 -0.29 -21.11 -30.21
N PHE A 487 -1.07 -20.17 -30.76
CA PHE A 487 -2.02 -19.38 -29.99
C PHE A 487 -3.14 -20.24 -29.38
N PHE A 488 -3.68 -21.18 -30.16
CA PHE A 488 -4.76 -22.07 -29.70
C PHE A 488 -4.23 -23.33 -29.01
N ILE A 489 -2.92 -23.62 -29.11
CA ILE A 489 -2.28 -24.83 -28.57
C ILE A 489 -2.93 -26.09 -29.13
N ILE A 490 -2.97 -26.18 -30.47
CA ILE A 490 -3.61 -27.25 -31.25
C ILE A 490 -2.64 -27.83 -32.29
N ALA A 491 -2.96 -28.99 -32.86
CA ALA A 491 -2.12 -29.64 -33.87
C ALA A 491 -2.25 -28.96 -35.25
N ASP A 492 -3.46 -28.52 -35.61
CA ASP A 492 -3.73 -27.88 -36.89
C ASP A 492 -5.00 -27.03 -36.87
N LEU A 493 -5.06 -26.03 -37.74
CA LEU A 493 -6.24 -25.18 -37.94
C LEU A 493 -6.52 -25.03 -39.45
N ASP A 494 -7.68 -25.51 -39.88
CA ASP A 494 -8.25 -25.20 -41.20
C ASP A 494 -9.33 -24.14 -41.03
N VAL A 495 -9.19 -23.00 -41.70
CA VAL A 495 -10.08 -21.84 -41.53
C VAL A 495 -10.75 -21.43 -42.84
N SER A 496 -12.08 -21.28 -42.80
CA SER A 496 -12.90 -20.87 -43.93
C SER A 496 -13.88 -19.75 -43.57
N ALA A 497 -14.30 -18.98 -44.57
CA ALA A 497 -15.31 -17.93 -44.38
C ALA A 497 -16.73 -18.53 -44.48
N GLY A 498 -17.63 -18.08 -43.62
CA GLY A 498 -19.03 -18.46 -43.61
C GLY A 498 -19.90 -17.46 -42.88
N LYS A 499 -21.16 -17.82 -42.60
CA LYS A 499 -22.14 -16.89 -41.99
C LYS A 499 -22.03 -16.75 -40.47
N VAL A 500 -21.57 -17.80 -39.79
CA VAL A 500 -21.59 -17.89 -38.32
C VAL A 500 -20.28 -18.48 -37.84
N LEU A 501 -19.72 -17.89 -36.77
CA LEU A 501 -18.54 -18.41 -36.09
C LEU A 501 -18.86 -19.81 -35.51
N SER A 502 -18.16 -20.83 -35.98
CA SER A 502 -18.29 -22.20 -35.47
C SER A 502 -16.98 -22.98 -35.61
N ALA A 503 -16.78 -23.96 -34.73
CA ALA A 503 -15.60 -24.81 -34.76
C ALA A 503 -16.00 -26.28 -34.64
N LYS A 504 -15.23 -27.16 -35.29
CA LYS A 504 -15.29 -28.60 -35.13
C LYS A 504 -13.88 -29.10 -34.84
N ALA A 505 -13.73 -29.94 -33.82
CA ALA A 505 -12.46 -30.57 -33.49
C ALA A 505 -12.49 -32.06 -33.81
N GLU A 506 -11.36 -32.59 -34.24
CA GLU A 506 -11.13 -34.02 -34.42
C GLU A 506 -9.70 -34.38 -34.00
N LYS A 507 -9.43 -35.67 -33.80
CA LYS A 507 -8.09 -36.13 -33.48
C LYS A 507 -7.19 -35.97 -34.70
N THR A 508 -6.04 -35.35 -34.51
CA THR A 508 -5.04 -35.19 -35.56
C THR A 508 -4.46 -36.53 -36.02
N ASN A 509 -4.11 -36.62 -37.29
CA ASN A 509 -3.39 -37.75 -37.88
C ASN A 509 -1.86 -37.57 -37.84
N TYR A 510 -1.37 -36.42 -37.36
CA TYR A 510 0.06 -36.18 -37.22
C TYR A 510 0.72 -37.01 -36.11
N GLY A 511 2.03 -37.20 -36.20
CA GLY A 511 2.81 -37.84 -35.15
C GLY A 511 3.24 -36.83 -34.08
N MET A 512 3.29 -37.25 -32.82
CA MET A 512 3.83 -36.40 -31.75
C MET A 512 5.35 -36.34 -31.84
N CYS A 513 5.91 -35.15 -32.06
CA CYS A 513 7.35 -34.93 -32.00
C CYS A 513 7.84 -35.14 -30.55
N PRO A 514 8.84 -36.01 -30.30
CA PRO A 514 9.29 -36.32 -28.94
C PRO A 514 9.99 -35.16 -28.23
N ARG A 515 10.51 -34.17 -28.99
CA ARG A 515 11.19 -32.97 -28.46
C ARG A 515 10.20 -31.89 -28.04
N CYS A 516 9.43 -31.32 -28.99
CA CYS A 516 8.50 -30.24 -28.67
C CYS A 516 7.12 -30.69 -28.21
N ARG A 517 6.83 -32.00 -28.23
CA ARG A 517 5.52 -32.59 -27.85
C ARG A 517 4.34 -32.07 -28.67
N ARG A 518 4.59 -31.40 -29.80
CA ARG A 518 3.57 -31.00 -30.78
C ARG A 518 3.31 -32.13 -31.76
N TYR A 519 2.06 -32.21 -32.22
CA TYR A 519 1.66 -33.11 -33.29
C TYR A 519 1.93 -32.41 -34.63
N GLU A 520 2.90 -32.93 -35.38
CA GLU A 520 3.39 -32.33 -36.62
C GLU A 520 3.74 -33.43 -37.65
N PRO A 521 3.88 -33.08 -38.93
CA PRO A 521 4.56 -33.94 -39.89
C PRO A 521 5.99 -34.28 -39.39
N LEU A 522 6.27 -35.57 -39.23
CA LEU A 522 7.57 -36.04 -38.74
C LEU A 522 8.48 -36.45 -39.91
N GLY A 523 9.75 -36.09 -39.82
CA GLY A 523 10.80 -36.54 -40.73
C GLY A 523 11.29 -37.95 -40.40
N LYS A 524 12.30 -38.43 -41.14
CA LYS A 524 12.90 -39.77 -40.94
C LYS A 524 13.53 -39.96 -39.56
N SER A 525 13.98 -38.89 -38.93
CA SER A 525 14.53 -38.89 -37.56
C SER A 525 13.46 -39.05 -36.47
N GLY A 526 12.17 -39.01 -36.82
CA GLY A 526 11.07 -38.97 -35.87
C GLY A 526 10.86 -37.59 -35.22
N LEU A 527 11.63 -36.57 -35.62
CA LEU A 527 11.45 -35.18 -35.22
C LEU A 527 10.63 -34.41 -36.26
N CYS A 528 9.94 -33.35 -35.84
CA CYS A 528 9.38 -32.40 -36.79
C CYS A 528 10.49 -31.53 -37.39
N ALA A 529 10.25 -30.95 -38.57
CA ALA A 529 11.27 -30.19 -39.32
C ALA A 529 11.96 -29.10 -38.47
N ARG A 530 11.20 -28.36 -37.64
CA ARG A 530 11.76 -27.35 -36.73
C ARG A 530 12.69 -27.96 -35.68
N CYS A 531 12.31 -29.07 -35.06
CA CYS A 531 13.14 -29.70 -34.04
C CYS A 531 14.40 -30.33 -34.64
N GLU A 532 14.29 -30.89 -35.85
CA GLU A 532 15.42 -31.44 -36.58
C GLU A 532 16.45 -30.34 -36.91
N SER A 533 16.01 -29.17 -37.39
CA SER A 533 16.91 -28.05 -37.69
C SER A 533 17.63 -27.52 -36.44
N VAL A 534 16.94 -27.45 -35.30
CA VAL A 534 17.54 -27.01 -34.04
C VAL A 534 18.58 -28.02 -33.54
N VAL A 535 18.28 -29.31 -33.59
CA VAL A 535 19.23 -30.36 -33.14
C VAL A 535 20.47 -30.38 -34.03
N GLN A 536 20.32 -30.27 -35.35
CA GLN A 536 21.45 -30.20 -36.27
C GLN A 536 22.37 -29.01 -35.98
N THR A 537 21.79 -27.85 -35.66
CA THR A 537 22.56 -26.65 -35.31
C THR A 537 23.37 -26.84 -34.02
N VAL A 538 22.84 -27.59 -33.05
CA VAL A 538 23.52 -27.89 -31.78
C VAL A 538 24.59 -28.98 -31.93
N SER A 539 24.43 -29.94 -32.85
CA SER A 539 25.44 -30.98 -33.11
C SER A 539 26.67 -30.49 -33.88
N HIS A 540 26.62 -29.27 -34.45
CA HIS A 540 27.70 -28.66 -35.21
C HIS A 540 28.38 -27.46 -34.51
N ALA A 541 27.91 -27.11 -33.31
CA ALA A 541 28.50 -26.10 -32.42
C ALA A 541 29.11 -26.81 -31.21
#